data_AF-A0A816QIX2-F1
#
_entry.id   AF-A0A816QIX2-F1
#
_cell.length_a   1.000
_cell.length_b   1.000
_cell.length_c   1.000
_cell.angle_alpha   90.00
_cell.angle_beta   90.00
_cell.angle_gamma   90.00
#
_symmetry.space_group_name_H-M   'P 1'
#
loop_
_entity.id
_entity.type
_entity.pdbx_description
1 polymer ?
#
loop_
_entity_poly.entity_id
_entity_poly.type
_entity_poly.pdbx_seq_one_letter_code
_entity_poly.pdbx_strand_id
1 'polypeptide(L)'
;NDTFGAAWTFQQDGARPHIHAKSQEWCDKHFPCFIDKDHWPPNSPDLNPLDYCIWDELAHQVNWEAVKSKKTLINEVKRAVRKVSVDVVFESCSSWTNRLYRLSQVKGNYLR
;
A
#
# COMPACT_ATOMS: atom_id res chain seq x y z
N ASN A 1 1.81 -18.93 4.39
CA ASN A 1 2.26 -17.75 3.64
C ASN A 1 3.57 -18.15 3.01
N ASP A 2 3.53 -18.52 1.73
CA ASP A 2 4.69 -19.09 1.03
C ASP A 2 5.63 -18.00 0.48
N THR A 3 5.21 -16.73 0.57
CA THR A 3 5.95 -15.58 0.04
C THR A 3 6.77 -14.86 1.12
N PHE A 4 6.18 -14.55 2.27
CA PHE A 4 6.85 -13.79 3.34
C PHE A 4 7.13 -14.61 4.61
N GLY A 5 6.82 -15.90 4.60
CA GLY A 5 6.99 -16.78 5.77
C GLY A 5 6.16 -16.32 6.98
N ALA A 6 6.71 -16.52 8.18
CA ALA A 6 6.06 -16.15 9.44
C ALA A 6 6.36 -14.71 9.90
N ALA A 7 7.37 -14.06 9.31
CA ALA A 7 7.87 -12.76 9.75
C ALA A 7 7.52 -11.68 8.72
N TRP A 8 6.37 -11.05 8.89
CA TRP A 8 5.92 -9.94 8.04
C TRP A 8 5.18 -8.90 8.89
N THR A 9 5.20 -7.66 8.43
CA THR A 9 4.57 -6.53 9.11
C THR A 9 3.41 -6.01 8.26
N PHE A 10 2.23 -5.88 8.87
CA PHE A 10 1.09 -5.21 8.25
C PHE A 10 1.26 -3.69 8.30
N GLN A 11 1.03 -3.03 7.17
CA GLN A 11 1.07 -1.58 7.03
C GLN A 11 -0.22 -1.11 6.34
N GLN A 12 -0.80 -0.02 6.86
CA GLN A 12 -1.94 0.68 6.27
C GLN A 12 -1.79 2.18 6.51
N ASP A 13 -2.53 3.01 5.78
CA ASP A 13 -2.53 4.46 5.94
C ASP A 13 -3.37 4.91 7.15
N GLY A 14 -3.25 6.20 7.50
CA GLY A 14 -3.91 6.81 8.65
C GLY A 14 -5.39 7.19 8.45
N ALA A 15 -6.13 6.54 7.54
CA ALA A 15 -7.55 6.84 7.33
C ALA A 15 -8.38 6.62 8.61
N ARG A 16 -9.46 7.39 8.80
CA ARG A 16 -10.30 7.34 10.03
C ARG A 16 -10.73 5.92 10.44
N PRO A 17 -11.18 5.03 9.52
CA PRO A 17 -11.53 3.66 9.89
C PRO A 17 -10.32 2.83 10.34
N HIS A 18 -9.12 3.10 9.81
CA HIS A 18 -7.90 2.36 10.12
C HIS A 18 -7.36 2.73 11.50
N ILE A 19 -7.42 4.02 11.88
CA ILE A 19 -6.97 4.49 13.21
C ILE A 19 -7.98 4.24 14.33
N HIS A 20 -9.17 3.73 14.02
CA HIS A 20 -10.19 3.45 15.03
C HIS A 20 -9.74 2.33 15.97
N ALA A 21 -10.03 2.45 17.28
CA ALA A 21 -9.55 1.54 18.31
C ALA A 21 -9.83 0.05 18.00
N LYS A 22 -11.05 -0.28 17.56
CA LYS A 22 -11.42 -1.64 17.18
C LYS A 22 -10.58 -2.20 16.01
N SER A 23 -10.23 -1.37 15.04
CA SER A 23 -9.42 -1.79 13.90
C SER A 23 -7.97 -2.04 14.33
N GLN A 24 -7.43 -1.13 15.16
CA GLN A 24 -6.08 -1.24 15.72
C GLN A 24 -5.93 -2.49 16.60
N GLU A 25 -6.86 -2.72 17.54
CA GLU A 25 -6.89 -3.91 18.41
C GLU A 25 -6.98 -5.20 17.59
N TRP A 26 -7.82 -5.20 16.54
CA TRP A 26 -7.93 -6.36 15.67
C TRP A 26 -6.62 -6.63 14.91
N CYS A 27 -5.97 -5.60 14.37
CA CYS A 27 -4.70 -5.75 13.65
C CYS A 27 -3.59 -6.28 14.58
N ASP A 28 -3.46 -5.70 15.76
CA ASP A 28 -2.46 -6.11 16.77
C ASP A 28 -2.62 -7.58 17.18
N LYS A 29 -3.87 -8.05 17.35
CA LYS A 29 -4.15 -9.44 17.75
C LYS A 29 -3.94 -10.47 16.65
N HIS A 30 -4.09 -10.10 15.37
CA HIS A 30 -4.17 -11.06 14.26
C HIS A 30 -2.97 -11.04 13.32
N PHE A 31 -2.14 -10.00 13.35
CA PHE A 31 -0.95 -9.91 12.50
C PHE A 31 0.33 -10.16 13.29
N PRO A 32 1.36 -10.81 12.70
CA PRO A 32 2.61 -11.07 13.40
C PRO A 32 3.32 -9.79 13.86
N CYS A 33 3.24 -8.75 13.04
CA CYS A 33 3.69 -7.39 13.34
C CYS A 33 2.75 -6.41 12.66
N PHE A 34 2.56 -5.22 13.24
CA PHE A 34 1.66 -4.19 12.73
C PHE A 34 2.25 -2.79 12.99
N ILE A 35 2.25 -1.92 11.98
CA ILE A 35 2.53 -0.49 12.16
C ILE A 35 1.24 0.18 12.62
N ASP A 36 1.14 0.45 13.92
CA ASP A 36 -0.03 1.10 14.49
C ASP A 36 -0.15 2.59 14.09
N LYS A 37 -1.28 3.19 14.49
CA LYS A 37 -1.60 4.60 14.19
C LYS A 37 -0.59 5.62 14.73
N ASP A 38 0.18 5.28 15.76
CA ASP A 38 1.12 6.19 16.41
C ASP A 38 2.51 6.10 15.76
N HIS A 39 2.80 4.98 15.09
CA HIS A 39 4.02 4.78 14.32
C HIS A 39 3.89 5.15 12.84
N TRP A 40 2.67 5.24 12.29
CA TRP A 40 2.44 5.72 10.92
C TRP A 40 2.40 7.26 10.87
N PRO A 41 3.25 7.92 10.05
CA PRO A 41 3.25 9.37 9.97
C PRO A 41 1.98 9.90 9.26
N PRO A 42 1.38 10.99 9.76
CA PRO A 42 0.18 11.57 9.16
C PRO A 42 0.46 12.09 7.75
N ASN A 43 -0.57 12.09 6.88
CA ASN A 43 -0.54 12.67 5.54
C ASN A 43 0.66 12.25 4.67
N SER A 44 1.05 10.97 4.74
CA SER A 44 2.26 10.45 4.09
C SER A 44 1.96 9.46 2.95
N PRO A 45 1.28 9.87 1.86
CA PRO A 45 1.07 9.01 0.70
C PRO A 45 2.42 8.59 0.08
N ASP A 46 3.45 9.43 0.21
CA ASP A 46 4.81 9.16 -0.24
C ASP A 46 5.46 7.92 0.40
N LEU A 47 4.86 7.39 1.47
CA LEU A 47 5.35 6.23 2.21
C LEU A 47 4.51 4.98 2.00
N ASN A 48 3.31 5.04 1.42
CA ASN A 48 2.50 3.86 1.20
C ASN A 48 2.84 3.24 -0.17
N PRO A 49 3.42 2.01 -0.23
CA PRO A 49 3.76 1.35 -1.50
C PRO A 49 2.60 1.24 -2.48
N LEU A 50 1.36 1.16 -1.96
CA LEU A 50 0.18 1.17 -2.79
C LEU A 50 -0.03 2.53 -3.45
N ASP A 51 0.14 3.62 -2.72
CA ASP A 51 -0.16 4.98 -3.18
C ASP A 51 0.88 5.55 -4.13
N TYR A 52 2.18 5.34 -3.89
CA TYR A 52 3.22 5.91 -4.76
C TYR A 52 3.58 5.04 -5.97
N CYS A 53 3.01 3.84 -6.12
CA CYS A 53 3.38 2.91 -7.19
C CYS A 53 2.24 1.99 -7.64
N ILE A 54 1.71 1.12 -6.76
CA ILE A 54 0.84 0.02 -7.22
C ILE A 54 -0.48 0.53 -7.81
N TRP A 55 -1.08 1.58 -7.23
CA TRP A 55 -2.31 2.17 -7.78
C TRP A 55 -2.10 2.79 -9.15
N ASP A 56 -0.98 3.49 -9.36
CA ASP A 56 -0.64 4.07 -10.66
C ASP A 56 -0.39 2.97 -11.70
N GLU A 57 0.35 1.92 -11.35
CA GLU A 57 0.57 0.78 -12.24
C GLU A 57 -0.75 0.09 -12.61
N LEU A 58 -1.63 -0.15 -11.64
CA LEU A 58 -2.95 -0.72 -11.91
C LEU A 58 -3.78 0.18 -12.83
N ALA A 59 -3.76 1.49 -12.61
CA ALA A 59 -4.47 2.45 -13.45
C ALA A 59 -3.96 2.44 -14.90
N HIS A 60 -2.65 2.28 -15.11
CA HIS A 60 -2.07 2.12 -16.46
C HIS A 60 -2.46 0.80 -17.13
N GLN A 61 -2.62 -0.28 -16.36
CA GLN A 61 -2.94 -1.61 -16.89
C GLN A 61 -4.43 -1.81 -17.20
N VAL A 62 -5.32 -1.03 -16.59
CA VAL A 62 -6.77 -1.06 -16.82
C VAL A 62 -7.09 -0.53 -18.22
N ASN A 63 -7.92 -1.27 -18.97
CA ASN A 63 -8.46 -0.77 -20.22
C ASN A 63 -9.73 0.05 -19.91
N TRP A 64 -9.56 1.36 -19.75
CA TRP A 64 -10.64 2.27 -19.41
C TRP A 64 -11.74 2.35 -20.48
N GLU A 65 -11.44 2.04 -21.74
CA GLU A 65 -12.44 2.01 -22.82
C GLU A 65 -13.45 0.87 -22.61
N ALA A 66 -13.01 -0.26 -22.04
CA ALA A 66 -13.85 -1.40 -21.72
C ALA A 66 -14.73 -1.20 -20.47
N VAL A 67 -14.45 -0.17 -19.65
CA VAL A 67 -15.17 0.10 -18.41
C VAL A 67 -16.46 0.88 -18.69
N LYS A 68 -17.61 0.20 -18.61
CA LYS A 68 -18.96 0.80 -18.78
C LYS A 68 -19.88 0.60 -17.57
N SER A 69 -19.44 -0.18 -16.59
CA SER A 69 -20.20 -0.52 -15.39
C SER A 69 -19.26 -0.93 -14.26
N LYS A 70 -19.81 -1.04 -13.05
CA LYS A 70 -19.10 -1.64 -11.90
C LYS A 70 -18.58 -3.04 -12.20
N LYS A 71 -19.37 -3.86 -12.92
CA LYS A 71 -18.98 -5.23 -13.28
C LYS A 71 -17.76 -5.25 -14.20
N THR A 72 -17.76 -4.42 -15.23
CA THR A 72 -16.63 -4.32 -16.17
C THR A 72 -15.39 -3.74 -15.49
N LEU A 73 -15.56 -2.77 -14.57
CA LEU A 73 -14.45 -2.23 -13.78
C LEU A 73 -13.78 -3.33 -12.94
N ILE A 74 -14.56 -4.11 -12.19
CA ILE A 74 -14.01 -5.21 -11.38
C ILE A 74 -13.26 -6.23 -12.26
N ASN A 75 -13.79 -6.54 -13.44
CA ASN A 75 -13.13 -7.45 -14.38
C ASN A 75 -11.80 -6.89 -14.90
N GLU A 76 -11.78 -5.61 -15.28
CA GLU A 76 -10.56 -4.95 -15.77
C GLU A 76 -9.50 -4.80 -14.67
N VAL A 77 -9.89 -4.46 -13.44
CA VAL A 77 -8.96 -4.41 -12.30
C VAL A 77 -8.37 -5.79 -12.03
N LYS A 78 -9.18 -6.87 -12.03
CA LYS A 78 -8.67 -8.24 -11.89
C LYS A 78 -7.71 -8.62 -13.02
N ARG A 79 -7.95 -8.15 -14.25
CA ARG A 79 -7.03 -8.35 -15.38
C ARG A 79 -5.74 -7.56 -15.18
N ALA A 80 -5.83 -6.31 -14.74
CA ALA A 80 -4.68 -5.45 -14.45
C ALA A 80 -3.77 -6.05 -13.37
N VAL A 81 -4.33 -6.53 -12.26
CA VAL A 81 -3.58 -7.21 -11.19
C VAL A 81 -2.74 -8.38 -11.71
N ARG A 82 -3.26 -9.17 -12.67
CA ARG A 82 -2.50 -10.29 -13.27
C ARG A 82 -1.38 -9.86 -14.20
N LYS A 83 -1.35 -8.59 -14.62
CA LYS A 83 -0.31 -8.01 -15.48
C LYS A 83 0.80 -7.32 -14.69
N VAL A 84 0.52 -6.88 -13.47
CA VAL A 84 1.53 -6.34 -12.55
C VAL A 84 2.53 -7.47 -12.26
N SER A 85 3.80 -7.26 -12.60
CA SER A 85 4.84 -8.26 -12.29
C SER A 85 5.10 -8.31 -10.78
N VAL A 86 5.54 -9.46 -10.30
CA VAL A 86 5.95 -9.61 -8.90
C VAL A 86 7.14 -8.71 -8.57
N ASP A 87 8.01 -8.44 -9.55
CA ASP A 87 9.17 -7.55 -9.40
C ASP A 87 8.74 -6.12 -9.08
N VAL A 88 7.72 -5.58 -9.75
CA VAL A 88 7.16 -4.25 -9.45
C VAL A 88 6.67 -4.17 -8.00
N VAL A 89 6.04 -5.24 -7.51
CA VAL A 89 5.59 -5.31 -6.10
C VAL A 89 6.78 -5.30 -5.15
N PHE A 90 7.81 -6.12 -5.40
CA PHE A 90 9.00 -6.17 -4.55
C PHE A 90 9.83 -4.88 -4.60
N GLU A 91 9.97 -4.25 -5.77
CA GLU A 91 10.67 -2.97 -5.94
C GLU A 91 9.94 -1.83 -5.23
N SER A 92 8.59 -1.81 -5.29
CA SER A 92 7.78 -0.88 -4.52
C SER A 92 8.04 -1.08 -3.03
N CYS A 93 7.85 -2.29 -2.50
CA CYS A 93 8.13 -2.57 -1.08
C CYS A 93 9.57 -2.22 -0.65
N SER A 94 10.57 -2.53 -1.48
CA SER A 94 11.99 -2.27 -1.19
C SER A 94 12.30 -0.77 -1.20
N SER A 95 11.57 0.03 -1.98
CA SER A 95 11.72 1.48 -2.02
C SER A 95 11.25 2.19 -0.74
N TRP A 96 10.46 1.51 0.09
CA TRP A 96 9.90 2.06 1.32
C TRP A 96 10.97 2.58 2.30
N THR A 97 12.02 1.80 2.54
CA THR A 97 13.12 2.19 3.47
C THR A 97 13.88 3.42 2.96
N ASN A 98 14.15 3.49 1.65
CA ASN A 98 14.75 4.66 1.02
C ASN A 98 13.85 5.89 1.12
N ARG A 99 12.54 5.73 0.95
CA ARG A 99 11.55 6.81 1.11
C ARG A 99 11.50 7.31 2.56
N LEU A 100 11.49 6.41 3.54
CA LEU A 100 11.59 6.76 4.96
C LEU A 100 12.89 7.52 5.27
N TYR A 101 14.03 7.04 4.75
CA TYR A 101 15.30 7.73 4.91
C TYR A 101 15.21 9.15 4.33
N ARG A 102 14.71 9.32 3.11
CA ARG A 102 14.54 10.64 2.51
C ARG A 102 13.59 11.54 3.31
N LEU A 103 12.50 10.99 3.87
CA LEU A 103 11.56 11.73 4.70
C LEU A 103 12.25 12.28 5.96
N SER A 104 13.15 11.49 6.57
CA SER A 104 13.97 11.93 7.69
C SER A 104 14.87 13.12 7.33
N GLN A 105 15.45 13.13 6.12
CA GLN A 105 16.33 14.19 5.64
C GLN A 105 15.57 15.50 5.39
N VAL A 106 14.32 15.43 4.97
CA VAL A 106 13.47 16.60 4.72
C VAL A 106 12.63 17.01 5.94
N LYS A 107 12.92 16.45 7.12
CA LYS A 107 12.22 16.74 8.40
C LYS A 107 10.70 16.57 8.30
N GLY A 108 10.25 15.54 7.57
CA GLY A 108 8.82 15.23 7.43
C GLY A 108 8.07 16.03 6.35
N ASN A 109 8.75 16.83 5.52
CA ASN A 109 8.14 17.44 4.34
C ASN A 109 7.91 16.41 3.21
N TYR A 110 7.07 16.76 2.24
CA TYR A 110 6.78 15.93 1.07
C TYR A 110 8.03 15.55 0.27
N LEU A 111 8.07 14.31 -0.21
CA LEU A 111 9.14 13.84 -1.10
C LEU A 111 8.87 14.36 -2.52
N ARG A 112 9.87 15.00 -3.13
CA ARG A 112 9.87 15.35 -4.56
C ARG A 112 10.58 14.29 -5.38
#